data_AF-A0A354GWS3-F1
#
_entry.id   AF-A0A354GWS3-F1
#
_cell.length_a   1.000
_cell.length_b   1.000
_cell.length_c   1.000
_cell.angle_alpha   90.00
_cell.angle_beta   90.00
_cell.angle_gamma   90.00
#
_symmetry.space_group_name_H-M   'P 1'
#
loop_
_entity.id
_entity.type
_entity.pdbx_description
1 polymer ?
#
loop_
_entity_poly.entity_id
_entity_poly.type
_entity_poly.pdbx_seq_one_letter_code
_entity_poly.pdbx_strand_id
1 'polypeptide(L)' 'DREGEAIAWHIEDELGLDDERTFRITFNEITRTAVQNALAHPGKIDMDRVHAQEARRILDRVVGYPLSGLL' A
#
# COMPACT_ATOMS: atom_id res chain seq x y z
N ASP A 1 2.26 -6.30 -1.35
CA ASP A 1 1.04 -6.55 -2.15
C ASP A 1 0.37 -5.19 -2.44
N ARG A 2 -0.83 -5.14 -3.05
CA ARG A 2 -1.52 -3.86 -3.35
C ARG A 2 -2.03 -3.17 -2.08
N GLU A 3 -2.58 -3.95 -1.14
CA GLU A 3 -3.09 -3.43 0.12
C GLU A 3 -1.98 -2.83 1.00
N GLY A 4 -0.87 -3.55 1.16
CA GLY A 4 0.30 -3.04 1.89
C GLY A 4 0.94 -1.82 1.24
N GLU A 5 0.76 -1.62 -0.06
CA GLU A 5 1.23 -0.40 -0.73
C GLU A 5 0.34 0.81 -0.43
N ALA A 6 -0.99 0.62 -0.47
CA ALA A 6 -1.93 1.65 -0.06
C ALA A 6 -1.78 2.03 1.42
N ILE A 7 -1.49 1.07 2.30
CA ILE A 7 -1.21 1.33 3.72
C ILE A 7 0.06 2.17 3.87
N ALA A 8 1.13 1.82 3.16
CA ALA A 8 2.38 2.58 3.22
C ALA A 8 2.17 4.03 2.74
N TRP A 9 1.41 4.20 1.66
CA TRP A 9 1.09 5.52 1.11
C TRP A 9 0.29 6.37 2.09
N HIS A 10 -0.76 5.82 2.70
CA HIS A 10 -1.53 6.54 3.71
C HIS A 10 -0.69 6.95 4.92
N ILE A 11 0.27 6.14 5.35
CA ILE A 11 1.17 6.50 6.46
C ILE A 11 2.10 7.64 6.04
N GLU A 12 2.61 7.61 4.82
CA GLU A 12 3.46 8.68 4.28
C GLU A 12 2.73 10.03 4.23
N ASP A 13 1.50 10.01 3.68
CA ASP A 13 0.64 11.18 3.52
C ASP A 13 0.19 11.76 4.87
N GLU A 14 -0.34 10.91 5.78
CA GLU A 14 -0.84 11.35 7.09
C GLU A 14 0.27 11.91 8.00
N LEU A 15 1.49 11.40 7.85
CA LEU A 15 2.65 11.90 8.59
C LEU A 15 3.34 13.08 7.89
N GLY A 16 2.91 13.45 6.69
CA GLY A 16 3.51 14.53 5.90
C GLY A 16 4.99 14.30 5.61
N LEU A 17 5.36 13.04 5.35
CA LEU A 17 6.75 12.71 5.06
C LEU A 17 7.14 13.23 3.68
N ASP A 18 8.42 13.56 3.55
CA ASP A 18 8.98 14.02 2.29
C ASP A 18 9.26 12.81 1.40
N ASP A 19 8.61 12.74 0.24
CA ASP A 19 8.74 11.65 -0.73
C ASP A 19 10.20 11.40 -1.07
N GLU A 20 11.02 12.43 -1.27
CA GLU A 20 12.44 12.29 -1.62
C GLU A 20 13.26 11.56 -0.53
N ARG A 21 12.89 11.75 0.74
CA ARG A 21 13.58 11.17 1.90
C ARG A 21 12.90 9.91 2.46
N THR A 22 11.76 9.54 1.90
CA THR A 22 10.98 8.38 2.33
C THR A 22 11.23 7.20 1.40
N PHE A 23 11.27 6.01 1.97
CA PHE A 23 11.60 4.79 1.24
C PHE A 23 10.71 3.64 1.65
N ARG A 24 10.36 2.82 0.66
CA ARG A 24 9.56 1.61 0.80
C ARG A 24 10.45 0.39 0.68
N ILE A 25 10.47 -0.45 1.72
CA ILE A 25 11.11 -1.77 1.66
C ILE A 25 10.06 -2.87 1.59
N THR A 26 10.29 -3.90 0.79
CA THR A 26 9.41 -5.06 0.68
C THR A 26 10.18 -6.34 0.89
N PHE A 27 9.64 -7.26 1.67
CA PHE A 27 10.18 -8.60 1.89
C PHE A 27 9.04 -9.61 1.98
N ASN A 28 9.27 -10.81 1.45
CA ASN A 28 8.24 -11.87 1.41
C ASN A 28 8.25 -12.76 2.66
N GLU A 29 9.29 -12.64 3.48
CA GLU A 29 9.48 -13.45 4.68
C GLU A 29 10.12 -12.61 5.79
N ILE A 30 9.81 -12.95 7.04
CA ILE A 30 10.31 -12.26 8.23
C ILE A 30 11.58 -12.98 8.70
N THR A 31 12.64 -12.89 7.89
CA THR A 31 13.98 -13.42 8.22
C THR A 31 15.01 -12.30 8.28
N ARG A 32 16.07 -12.49 9.06
CA ARG A 32 17.16 -11.49 9.17
C ARG A 32 17.72 -11.14 7.80
N THR A 33 17.97 -12.15 6.97
CA THR A 33 18.54 -11.98 5.63
C THR A 33 17.61 -11.21 4.70
N ALA A 34 16.32 -11.53 4.68
CA ALA A 34 15.34 -10.83 3.84
C ALA A 34 15.21 -9.36 4.22
N VAL A 35 15.15 -9.04 5.52
CA VAL A 35 15.07 -7.66 6.00
C VAL A 35 16.33 -6.87 5.65
N GLN A 36 17.52 -7.45 5.84
CA GLN A 36 18.79 -6.80 5.49
C GLN A 36 18.89 -6.52 3.98
N ASN A 37 18.49 -7.48 3.14
CA ASN A 37 18.48 -7.30 1.69
C ASN A 37 17.51 -6.20 1.24
N ALA A 38 16.34 -6.12 1.88
CA ALA A 38 15.34 -5.10 1.58
C ALA A 38 15.80 -3.69 2.01
N LEU A 39 16.50 -3.58 3.14
CA LEU A 39 17.13 -2.32 3.58
C LEU A 39 18.28 -1.87 2.68
N ALA A 40 19.00 -2.80 2.05
CA ALA A 40 20.08 -2.48 1.12
C ALA A 40 19.58 -2.00 -0.25
N HIS A 41 18.35 -2.36 -0.63
CA HIS A 41 17.73 -1.99 -1.90
C HIS A 41 16.34 -1.36 -1.68
N PRO A 42 16.27 -0.19 -1.01
CA PRO A 42 15.01 0.49 -0.81
C PRO A 42 14.42 0.98 -2.14
N GLY A 43 13.11 0.88 -2.28
CA GLY A 43 12.36 1.48 -3.38
C GLY A 43 11.58 2.71 -2.93
N LYS A 44 10.73 3.20 -3.84
CA LYS A 44 9.68 4.19 -3.54
C LYS A 44 8.32 3.49 -3.52
N ILE A 45 7.31 4.20 -3.04
CA ILE A 45 5.93 3.71 -3.12
C ILE A 45 5.52 3.56 -4.58
N ASP A 46 4.95 2.40 -4.91
CA ASP A 46 4.40 2.11 -6.23
C ASP A 46 2.96 2.65 -6.33
N MET A 47 2.83 3.86 -6.87
CA MET A 47 1.53 4.55 -7.00
C MET A 47 0.53 3.79 -7.88
N ASP A 48 0.97 2.99 -8.85
CA ASP A 48 0.06 2.19 -9.67
C ASP A 48 -0.64 1.10 -8.82
N ARG A 49 0.06 0.54 -7.83
CA ARG A 49 -0.53 -0.41 -6.87
C ARG A 49 -1.47 0.28 -5.89
N VAL A 50 -1.15 1.50 -5.46
CA VAL A 50 -2.03 2.32 -4.61
C VAL A 50 -3.34 2.57 -5.35
N HIS A 51 -3.28 3.13 -6.57
CA HIS A 51 -4.45 3.41 -7.39
C HIS A 51 -5.26 2.14 -7.69
N ALA A 52 -4.59 1.01 -7.95
CA ALA A 52 -5.27 -0.27 -8.15
C ALA A 52 -6.07 -0.73 -6.91
N GLN A 53 -5.55 -0.46 -5.70
CA GLN A 53 -6.24 -0.79 -4.46
C GLN A 53 -7.41 0.16 -4.19
N GLU A 54 -7.23 1.46 -4.45
CA GLU A 54 -8.30 2.45 -4.33
C GLU A 54 -9.46 2.13 -5.30
N ALA A 55 -9.15 1.83 -6.56
CA ALA A 55 -10.15 1.47 -7.56
C ALA A 55 -10.96 0.23 -7.13
N ARG A 56 -10.29 -0.80 -6.60
CA ARG A 56 -10.95 -1.99 -6.04
C ARG A 56 -11.88 -1.61 -4.89
N ARG A 57 -11.40 -0.80 -3.95
CA ARG A 57 -12.17 -0.39 -2.77
C ARG A 57 -13.39 0.46 -3.12
N ILE A 58 -13.26 1.33 -4.12
CA ILE A 58 -14.37 2.12 -4.66
C ILE A 58 -15.39 1.19 -5.32
N LEU A 59 -14.95 0.24 -6.16
CA LEU A 59 -15.84 -0.73 -6.80
C LEU A 59 -16.63 -1.53 -5.77
N ASP A 60 -15.95 -2.07 -4.74
CA ASP A 60 -16.57 -2.84 -3.67
C ASP A 60 -17.62 -2.00 -2.92
N ARG A 61 -17.36 -0.70 -2.73
CA ARG A 61 -18.32 0.22 -2.08
C ARG A 61 -19.50 0.57 -2.97
N VAL A 62 -19.27 0.83 -4.26
CA VAL A 62 -20.33 1.16 -5.23
C VAL A 62 -21.27 -0.02 -5.43
N VAL A 63 -20.75 -1.24 -5.46
CA VAL A 63 -21.56 -2.45 -5.65
C VAL A 63 -22.15 -2.96 -4.34
N GLY A 64 -21.35 -3.00 -3.27
CA GLY A 64 -21.75 -3.59 -1.99
C GLY A 64 -22.77 -2.76 -1.20
N TYR A 65 -22.69 -1.43 -1.24
CA TYR A 65 -23.56 -0.56 -0.44
C TYR A 65 -25.02 -0.54 -0.92
N PRO A 66 -25.33 -0.55 -2.23
CA PRO A 66 -26.69 -0.75 -2.72
C PRO A 66 -27.24 -2.14 -2.42
N LEU A 67 -26.40 -3.19 -2.51
CA LEU A 67 -26.79 -4.56 -2.21
C LEU A 67 -27.12 -4.76 -0.72
N SER A 68 -26.43 -4.07 0.20
CA SER A 68 -26.70 -4.18 1.64
C SER A 68 -28.05 -3.62 2.09
N GLY A 69 -28.69 -2.77 1.27
CA GLY A 69 -30.05 -2.28 1.54
C GLY A 69 -31.14 -3.10 0.86
N LEU A 70 -30.78 -4.05 -0.01
CA LEU A 70 -31.70 -4.86 -0.81
C LEU A 70 -31.90 -6.28 -0.22
N LEU A 71 -30.96 -6.72 0.61
CA LEU A 71 -30.99 -7.93 1.44
C LEU A 71 -31.41 -7.57 2.88
#